data_AF-A0A8A5TH59-F1
#
_entry.id   AF-A0A8A5TH59-F1
#
_cell.length_a   1.000
_cell.length_b   1.000
_cell.length_c   1.000
_cell.angle_alpha   90.00
_cell.angle_beta   90.00
_cell.angle_gamma   90.00
#
_symmetry.space_group_name_H-M   'P 1'
#
loop_
_entity.id
_entity.type
_entity.pdbx_description
1 polymer ?
#
loop_
_entity_poly.entity_id
_entity_poly.type
_entity_poly.pdbx_seq_one_letter_code
_entity_poly.pdbx_strand_id
1 'polypeptide(L)'
;MRKRKSAPQDKNQDALLGEIQRLRKQVHQLQLERDILTKANELIKKDLGVSFLKLKNREKTLIVDALKKKYPVAELLSVLQLARSCYFYQNVCTISMRKYA
;
A
#
# COMPACT_ATOMS: atom_id res chain seq x y z
N MET A 1 15.96 -6.39 55.15
CA MET A 1 15.19 -7.15 54.13
C MET A 1 15.72 -6.82 52.73
N ARG A 2 16.29 -7.79 52.00
CA ARG A 2 16.86 -7.60 50.65
C ARG A 2 15.72 -7.59 49.62
N LYS A 3 15.40 -6.42 49.05
CA LYS A 3 14.50 -6.33 47.89
C LYS A 3 15.13 -7.06 46.70
N ARG A 4 14.43 -8.07 46.18
CA ARG A 4 14.83 -8.86 45.00
C ARG A 4 14.84 -7.93 43.78
N LYS A 5 15.95 -7.92 43.04
CA LYS A 5 16.09 -7.28 41.73
C LYS A 5 15.05 -7.86 40.76
N SER A 6 14.03 -7.09 40.42
CA SER A 6 13.12 -7.36 39.29
C SER A 6 13.66 -6.64 38.04
N ALA A 7 14.62 -7.24 37.35
CA ALA A 7 15.00 -6.87 35.98
C ALA A 7 15.85 -8.01 35.40
N PRO A 8 15.29 -8.85 34.51
CA PRO A 8 15.47 -8.62 33.07
C PRO A 8 14.28 -9.01 32.16
N GLN A 9 13.15 -9.50 32.69
CA GLN A 9 12.06 -10.08 31.87
C GLN A 9 11.27 -9.04 31.07
N ASP A 10 11.12 -7.82 31.60
CA ASP A 10 10.38 -6.71 30.99
C ASP A 10 10.98 -6.29 29.63
N LYS A 11 12.33 -6.18 29.58
CA LYS A 11 13.07 -5.77 28.38
C LYS A 11 12.91 -6.73 27.20
N ASN A 12 12.76 -8.03 27.48
CA ASN A 12 12.55 -9.03 26.44
C ASN A 12 11.11 -8.99 25.92
N GLN A 13 10.12 -8.70 26.78
CA GLN A 13 8.74 -8.53 26.35
C GLN A 13 8.57 -7.28 25.48
N ASP A 14 9.19 -6.16 25.85
CA ASP A 14 9.19 -4.95 25.02
C ASP A 14 9.86 -5.16 23.66
N ALA A 15 11.00 -5.88 23.63
CA ALA A 15 11.68 -6.22 22.38
C ALA A 15 10.81 -7.11 21.48
N LEU A 16 10.15 -8.12 22.05
CA LEU A 16 9.24 -9.01 21.33
C LEU A 16 8.00 -8.26 20.81
N LEU A 17 7.43 -7.34 21.58
CA LEU A 17 6.34 -6.48 21.14
C LEU A 17 6.76 -5.56 19.99
N GLY A 18 7.98 -5.02 20.04
CA GLY A 18 8.58 -4.27 18.94
C GLY A 18 8.71 -5.10 17.66
N GLU A 19 9.18 -6.33 17.79
CA GLU A 19 9.34 -7.27 16.67
C GLU A 19 7.97 -7.63 16.05
N ILE A 20 6.97 -7.90 16.88
CA ILE A 20 5.59 -8.17 16.42
C ILE A 20 5.03 -6.97 15.66
N GLN A 21 5.24 -5.74 16.14
CA GLN A 21 4.79 -4.55 15.42
C GLN A 21 5.49 -4.38 14.06
N ARG A 22 6.80 -4.64 13.99
CA ARG A 22 7.55 -4.61 12.73
C ARG A 22 7.04 -5.64 11.75
N LEU A 23 6.89 -6.89 12.21
CA LEU A 23 6.37 -7.99 11.39
C LEU A 23 4.95 -7.70 10.91
N ARG A 24 4.07 -7.18 11.77
CA ARG A 24 2.71 -6.77 11.37
C ARG A 24 2.73 -5.69 10.28
N LYS A 25 3.62 -4.70 10.39
CA LYS A 25 3.79 -3.68 9.35
C LYS A 25 4.30 -4.31 8.04
N GLN A 26 5.27 -5.20 8.10
CA GLN A 26 5.79 -5.89 6.91
C GLN A 26 4.72 -6.75 6.25
N VAL A 27 3.93 -7.51 7.02
CA VAL A 27 2.81 -8.30 6.50
C VAL A 27 1.79 -7.40 5.82
N HIS A 28 1.46 -6.25 6.42
CA HIS A 28 0.54 -5.29 5.83
C HIS A 28 1.06 -4.74 4.49
N GLN A 29 2.34 -4.37 4.43
CA GLN A 29 2.98 -3.92 3.18
C GLN A 29 2.97 -5.01 2.10
N LEU A 30 3.32 -6.24 2.46
CA LEU A 30 3.32 -7.37 1.53
C LEU A 30 1.92 -7.70 1.01
N GLN A 31 0.90 -7.62 1.87
CA GLN A 31 -0.50 -7.80 1.47
C GLN A 31 -0.93 -6.72 0.48
N LEU A 32 -0.55 -5.46 0.75
CA LEU A 32 -0.84 -4.33 -0.13
C LEU A 32 -0.17 -4.51 -1.50
N GLU A 33 1.10 -4.90 -1.55
CA GLU A 33 1.81 -5.19 -2.82
C GLU A 33 1.15 -6.33 -3.61
N ARG A 34 0.73 -7.40 -2.91
CA ARG A 34 0.04 -8.54 -3.52
C ARG A 34 -1.32 -8.16 -4.09
N ASP A 35 -2.10 -7.37 -3.37
CA ASP A 35 -3.39 -6.89 -3.86
C ASP A 35 -3.23 -5.97 -5.08
N ILE A 36 -2.19 -5.13 -5.10
CA ILE A 36 -1.82 -4.31 -6.26
C ILE A 36 -1.47 -5.19 -7.46
N LEU A 37 -0.61 -6.21 -7.30
CA LEU A 37 -0.26 -7.15 -8.37
C LEU A 37 -1.49 -7.85 -8.93
N THR A 38 -2.34 -8.34 -8.03
CA THR A 38 -3.53 -9.10 -8.39
C THR A 38 -4.49 -8.22 -9.19
N LYS A 39 -4.73 -6.97 -8.73
CA LYS A 39 -5.57 -6.02 -9.47
C LYS A 39 -4.95 -5.55 -10.78
N ALA A 40 -3.63 -5.37 -10.83
CA ALA A 40 -2.95 -5.06 -12.08
C ALA A 40 -3.16 -6.17 -13.11
N ASN A 41 -2.97 -7.43 -12.72
CA ASN A 41 -3.19 -8.58 -13.60
C ASN A 41 -4.66 -8.70 -14.04
N GLU A 42 -5.62 -8.54 -13.12
CA GLU A 42 -7.05 -8.60 -13.46
C GLU A 42 -7.47 -7.51 -14.45
N LEU A 43 -7.07 -6.25 -14.22
CA LEU A 43 -7.54 -5.10 -14.99
C LEU A 43 -6.82 -4.93 -16.32
N ILE A 44 -5.53 -5.25 -16.36
CA ILE A 44 -4.66 -4.96 -17.50
C ILE A 44 -4.47 -6.20 -18.36
N LYS A 45 -4.72 -7.41 -17.82
CA LYS A 45 -4.52 -8.72 -18.47
C LYS A 45 -3.13 -8.90 -19.10
N LYS A 46 -2.16 -8.09 -18.69
CA LYS A 46 -0.76 -8.28 -19.04
C LYS A 46 -0.17 -9.09 -17.90
N ASP A 47 0.59 -10.14 -18.21
CA ASP A 47 1.48 -10.83 -17.26
C ASP A 47 2.62 -9.89 -16.85
N LEU A 48 2.26 -8.84 -16.11
CA LEU A 48 3.19 -7.87 -15.56
C LEU A 48 3.81 -8.48 -14.32
N GLY A 49 4.69 -9.46 -14.52
CA GLY A 49 5.58 -9.92 -13.47
C GLY A 49 6.34 -8.72 -12.87
N VAL A 50 6.18 -8.50 -11.57
CA VAL A 50 6.93 -7.60 -10.64
C VAL A 50 7.14 -6.13 -11.08
N SER A 51 6.81 -5.74 -12.31
CA SER A 51 7.24 -4.48 -12.93
C SER A 51 6.09 -3.48 -13.06
N PHE A 52 5.49 -3.09 -11.94
CA PHE A 52 4.51 -1.98 -11.88
C PHE A 52 5.09 -0.65 -12.40
N LEU A 53 6.42 -0.54 -12.41
CA LEU A 53 7.15 0.60 -12.98
C LEU A 53 6.89 0.78 -14.48
N LYS A 54 6.51 -0.29 -15.20
CA LYS A 54 6.16 -0.25 -16.63
C LYS A 54 4.70 0.15 -16.89
N LEU A 55 3.90 0.34 -15.84
CA LEU A 55 2.50 0.75 -15.96
C LEU A 55 2.39 2.21 -16.38
N LYS A 56 1.48 2.50 -17.32
CA LYS A 56 1.11 3.87 -17.67
C LYS A 56 0.39 4.52 -16.48
N ASN A 57 0.51 5.84 -16.34
CA ASN A 57 -0.16 6.58 -15.26
C ASN A 57 -1.68 6.35 -15.21
N ARG A 58 -2.33 6.16 -16.38
CA ARG A 58 -3.75 5.77 -16.45
C ARG A 58 -4.04 4.41 -15.81
N GLU A 59 -3.21 3.41 -16.08
CA GLU A 59 -3.32 2.07 -15.50
C GLU A 59 -3.10 2.12 -13.98
N LYS A 60 -2.12 2.91 -13.51
CA LYS A 60 -1.89 3.14 -12.09
C LYS A 60 -3.10 3.77 -11.40
N THR A 61 -3.73 4.78 -12.01
CA THR A 61 -4.95 5.41 -11.46
C THR A 61 -6.11 4.41 -11.36
N LEU A 62 -6.30 3.51 -12.34
CA LEU A 62 -7.34 2.48 -12.28
C LEU A 62 -7.12 1.49 -11.12
N ILE A 63 -5.87 1.10 -10.88
CA ILE A 63 -5.53 0.24 -9.74
C ILE A 63 -5.81 0.96 -8.41
N VAL A 64 -5.43 2.24 -8.30
CA VAL A 64 -5.75 3.04 -7.12
C VAL A 64 -7.25 3.13 -6.92
N ASP A 65 -8.03 3.34 -7.99
CA ASP A 65 -9.48 3.46 -7.91
C ASP A 65 -10.17 2.15 -7.48
N ALA A 66 -9.61 1.00 -7.88
CA ALA A 66 -10.07 -0.32 -7.47
C ALA A 66 -9.72 -0.63 -6.00
N LEU A 67 -8.56 -0.18 -5.52
CA LEU A 67 -8.05 -0.49 -4.18
C LEU A 67 -8.37 0.56 -3.11
N LYS A 68 -8.83 1.77 -3.50
CA LYS A 68 -9.16 2.86 -2.56
C LYS A 68 -10.19 2.50 -1.49
N LYS A 69 -10.99 1.45 -1.72
CA LYS A 69 -11.98 0.95 -0.74
C LYS A 69 -11.35 0.12 0.38
N LYS A 70 -10.18 -0.50 0.13
CA LYS A 70 -9.49 -1.37 1.06
C LYS A 70 -8.32 -0.69 1.76
N TYR A 71 -7.61 0.20 1.06
CA TYR A 71 -6.38 0.84 1.53
C TYR A 71 -6.44 2.36 1.36
N PRO A 72 -5.73 3.12 2.22
CA PRO A 72 -5.63 4.56 2.06
C PRO A 72 -4.89 4.92 0.77
N VAL A 73 -5.43 5.90 0.05
CA VAL A 73 -4.89 6.35 -1.26
C VAL A 73 -3.44 6.79 -1.16
N ALA A 74 -3.03 7.39 -0.05
CA ALA A 74 -1.65 7.85 0.15
C ALA A 74 -0.64 6.69 0.09
N GLU A 75 -0.97 5.54 0.67
CA GLU A 75 -0.10 4.36 0.67
C GLU A 75 -0.03 3.74 -0.74
N LEU A 76 -1.19 3.62 -1.41
CA LEU A 76 -1.26 3.13 -2.78
C LEU A 76 -0.42 3.98 -3.76
N LEU A 77 -0.47 5.31 -3.62
CA LEU A 77 0.32 6.21 -4.45
C LEU A 77 1.82 6.06 -4.22
N SER A 78 2.23 5.86 -2.96
CA SER A 78 3.64 5.65 -2.60
C SER A 78 4.19 4.37 -3.24
N VAL A 79 3.45 3.26 -3.13
CA VAL A 79 3.88 1.97 -3.69
C VAL A 79 3.88 1.99 -5.22
N LEU A 80 2.89 2.64 -5.85
CA LEU A 80 2.83 2.75 -7.31
C LEU A 80 3.78 3.82 -7.89
N GLN A 81 4.51 4.55 -7.03
CA GLN A 81 5.37 5.67 -7.41
C GLN A 81 4.61 6.67 -8.31
N LEU A 82 3.38 6.99 -7.92
CA LEU A 82 2.50 7.92 -8.64
C LEU A 82 2.42 9.23 -7.88
N ALA A 83 2.78 10.33 -8.54
CA ALA A 83 2.64 11.66 -7.95
C ALA A 83 1.18 11.97 -7.63
N ARG A 84 0.93 12.57 -6.46
CA ARG A 84 -0.41 13.00 -6.02
C ARG A 84 -1.11 13.88 -7.07
N SER A 85 -0.36 14.83 -7.65
CA SER A 85 -0.85 15.71 -8.71
C SER A 85 -1.32 14.95 -9.96
N CYS A 86 -0.57 13.93 -10.40
CA CYS A 86 -0.96 13.07 -11.53
C CYS A 86 -2.26 12.31 -11.25
N TYR A 87 -2.41 11.75 -10.05
CA TYR A 87 -3.63 11.04 -9.66
C TYR A 87 -4.86 11.95 -9.69
N PHE A 88 -4.76 13.14 -9.08
CA PHE A 88 -5.85 14.10 -9.04
C PHE A 88 -6.19 14.65 -10.43
N TYR A 89 -5.18 14.99 -11.23
CA TYR A 89 -5.38 15.44 -12.60
C TYR A 89 -6.13 14.39 -13.44
N GLN A 90 -5.70 13.13 -13.36
CA GLN A 90 -6.32 12.03 -14.09
C GLN A 90 -7.79 11.81 -13.66
N ASN A 91 -8.09 11.94 -12.37
CA ASN A 91 -9.45 11.84 -11.82
C ASN A 91 -10.35 13.00 -12.24
N VAL A 92 -9.82 14.22 -12.24
CA VAL A 92 -10.57 15.41 -12.69
C VAL A 92 -10.89 15.27 -14.19
N CYS A 93 -9.92 14.85 -15.00
CA CYS A 93 -10.15 14.61 -16.42
C CYS A 93 -11.24 13.55 -16.69
N THR A 94 -11.29 12.45 -15.92
CA THR A 94 -12.35 11.44 -16.08
C THR A 94 -13.72 11.93 -15.63
N ILE A 95 -13.80 12.73 -14.57
CA ILE A 95 -15.07 13.34 -14.13
C ILE A 95 -15.56 14.37 -15.15
N SER A 96 -14.67 15.24 -15.64
CA SER A 96 -15.01 16.24 -16.65
C SER A 96 -15.45 15.59 -17.96
N MET A 97 -14.80 14.51 -18.40
CA MET A 97 -15.21 13.77 -19.59
C MET A 97 -16.64 13.20 -19.48
N ARG A 98 -17.05 12.78 -18.27
CA ARG A 98 -18.44 12.33 -18.01
C ARG A 98 -19.48 13.45 -17.96
N LYS A 99 -19.06 14.70 -17.78
CA LYS A 99 -19.96 15.87 -17.76
C LYS A 99 -20.30 16.37 -19.17
N TYR A 100 -19.49 16.01 -20.16
CA TYR A 100 -19.64 16.41 -21.57
C TYR A 100 -19.92 15.22 -22.50
N ALA A 101 -20.25 14.05 -21.95
CA ALA A 101 -20.67 12.86 -22.66
C ALA A 101 -22.16 12.63 -22.42
#